data_AF-A0A378IMU9-F1
#
_entry.id   AF-A0A378IMU9-F1
#
_cell.length_a   1.000
_cell.length_b   1.000
_cell.length_c   1.000
_cell.angle_alpha   90.00
_cell.angle_beta   90.00
_cell.angle_gamma   90.00
#
_symmetry.space_group_name_H-M   'P 1'
#
loop_
_entity.id
_entity.type
_entity.pdbx_description
1 polymer ?
#
loop_
_entity_poly.entity_id
_entity_poly.type
_entity_poly.pdbx_seq_one_letter_code
_entity_poly.pdbx_strand_id
1 'polypeptide(L)'
;MKHYSNSPKDSFFNTTETSKKLPLLSLEAYNILSTTTAFSDISSIVSHFNQLVNKDSSVLKSHHYGDGPLNNQVFIKDLNDILARLTAAVNNKKPYQCLFGDVAILKEYLQVILGYYQEQLKQKLPDAKAYEPSPTFWTLMSSIARHEKPLIDEKESQELAQYVTNHTARDVMKEDMQRITNIVMNPFMESHPSTFSYC
;
A
#
# COMPACT_ATOMS: atom_id res chain seq x y z
N MET A 1 -35.26 3.30 3.02
CA MET A 1 -34.30 4.17 3.72
C MET A 1 -34.40 3.88 5.21
N LYS A 2 -33.40 3.22 5.79
CA LYS A 2 -33.30 3.03 7.24
C LYS A 2 -32.17 3.93 7.74
N HIS A 3 -32.52 4.86 8.62
CA HIS A 3 -31.58 5.75 9.29
C HIS A 3 -30.68 4.92 10.21
N TYR A 4 -29.38 4.90 9.95
CA TYR A 4 -28.41 4.41 10.92
C TYR A 4 -28.13 5.52 11.93
N SER A 5 -28.52 5.22 13.17
CA SER A 5 -28.36 6.04 14.35
C SER A 5 -26.89 6.41 14.57
N ASN A 6 -26.62 7.70 14.81
CA ASN A 6 -25.36 8.18 15.36
C ASN A 6 -25.19 7.60 16.77
N SER A 7 -24.40 6.53 16.89
CA SER A 7 -23.86 6.08 18.17
C SER A 7 -22.47 6.69 18.34
N PRO A 8 -22.10 7.22 19.53
CA PRO A 8 -20.80 7.86 19.74
C PRO A 8 -19.67 6.86 19.50
N LYS A 9 -18.67 7.26 18.71
CA LYS A 9 -17.45 6.48 18.39
C LYS A 9 -16.41 6.45 19.53
N ASP A 10 -16.81 6.72 20.76
CA ASP A 10 -15.89 6.97 21.87
C ASP A 10 -16.19 6.07 23.08
N SER A 11 -15.83 4.78 23.04
CA SER A 11 -15.66 4.01 24.30
C SER A 11 -14.91 2.67 24.23
N PHE A 12 -14.07 2.36 23.22
CA PHE A 12 -13.22 1.15 23.30
C PHE A 12 -11.83 1.39 23.90
N PHE A 13 -11.43 2.66 24.09
CA PHE A 13 -10.12 3.00 24.65
C PHE A 13 -10.30 4.03 25.77
N ASN A 14 -10.50 3.56 27.00
CA ASN A 14 -10.46 4.39 28.21
C ASN A 14 -9.13 5.17 28.26
N THR A 15 -9.16 6.49 28.04
CA THR A 15 -8.04 7.41 28.23
C THR A 15 -7.96 7.81 29.70
N THR A 16 -7.23 7.03 30.49
CA THR A 16 -6.69 7.50 31.78
C THR A 16 -5.18 7.33 31.77
N GLU A 17 -4.50 8.42 32.14
CA GLU A 17 -3.05 8.64 32.10
C GLU A 17 -2.29 7.85 33.17
N THR A 18 -2.14 6.54 32.98
CA THR A 18 -1.12 5.74 33.67
C THR A 18 -0.44 4.85 32.63
N SER A 19 0.82 5.18 32.27
CA SER A 19 1.77 4.36 31.49
C SER A 19 1.12 3.16 30.79
N LYS A 20 0.29 3.42 29.76
CA LYS A 20 -0.42 2.35 29.07
C LYS A 20 0.62 1.50 28.34
N LYS A 21 0.98 0.37 28.96
CA LYS A 21 1.86 -0.64 28.40
C LYS A 21 1.38 -0.95 26.98
N LEU A 22 2.32 -0.99 26.04
CA LEU A 22 1.99 -1.32 24.65
C LEU A 22 1.27 -2.67 24.61
N PRO A 23 0.10 -2.79 23.94
CA PRO A 23 -0.55 -4.07 23.75
C PRO A 23 0.41 -5.06 23.11
N LEU A 24 0.42 -6.30 23.59
CA LEU A 24 1.38 -7.31 23.13
C LEU A 24 1.30 -7.53 21.62
N LEU A 25 0.09 -7.59 21.05
CA LEU A 25 -0.12 -7.69 19.60
C LEU A 25 0.56 -6.56 18.82
N SER A 26 0.50 -5.33 19.34
CA SER A 26 1.16 -4.17 18.71
C SER A 26 2.68 -4.23 18.85
N LEU A 27 3.21 -4.88 19.89
CA LEU A 27 4.64 -5.14 20.04
C LEU A 27 5.13 -6.20 19.05
N GLU A 28 4.42 -7.32 18.96
CA GLU A 28 4.76 -8.43 18.06
C GLU A 28 4.67 -8.02 16.59
N ALA A 29 3.61 -7.32 16.20
CA ALA A 29 3.49 -6.79 14.84
C ALA A 29 4.62 -5.81 14.53
N TYR A 30 5.00 -4.94 15.48
CA TYR A 30 6.15 -4.05 15.32
C TYR A 30 7.46 -4.83 15.14
N ASN A 31 7.69 -5.88 15.93
CA ASN A 31 8.88 -6.72 15.81
C ASN A 31 8.95 -7.36 14.42
N ILE A 32 7.85 -7.93 13.94
CA ILE A 32 7.78 -8.56 12.61
C ILE A 32 8.04 -7.53 11.52
N LEU A 33 7.40 -6.36 11.59
CA LEU A 33 7.63 -5.27 10.63
C LEU A 33 9.09 -4.81 10.63
N SER A 34 9.75 -4.76 11.78
CA SER A 34 11.10 -4.20 11.93
C SER A 34 12.22 -5.20 11.66
N THR A 35 11.96 -6.51 11.75
CA THR A 35 12.98 -7.57 11.65
C THR A 35 12.86 -8.44 10.41
N THR A 36 11.77 -8.31 9.66
CA THR A 36 11.53 -9.05 8.41
C THR A 36 11.44 -8.10 7.21
N THR A 37 11.24 -8.64 6.01
CA THR A 37 10.99 -7.83 4.79
C THR A 37 9.57 -7.28 4.73
N ALA A 38 8.68 -7.61 5.68
CA ALA A 38 7.27 -7.25 5.61
C ALA A 38 7.05 -5.75 5.43
N PHE A 39 7.76 -4.90 6.18
CA PHE A 39 7.61 -3.45 6.06
C PHE A 39 8.13 -2.91 4.71
N SER A 40 9.27 -3.41 4.21
CA SER A 40 9.80 -3.00 2.90
C SER A 40 8.88 -3.44 1.77
N ASP A 41 8.34 -4.67 1.85
CA ASP A 41 7.42 -5.21 0.85
C ASP A 41 6.13 -4.38 0.81
N ILE A 42 5.53 -4.12 1.97
CA ILE A 42 4.36 -3.24 2.11
C ILE A 42 4.63 -1.88 1.48
N SER A 43 5.74 -1.24 1.84
CA SER A 43 6.08 0.11 1.37
C SER A 43 6.23 0.14 -0.16
N SER A 44 6.89 -0.88 -0.72
CA SER A 44 7.06 -1.02 -2.17
C SER A 44 5.73 -1.21 -2.88
N ILE A 45 4.86 -2.11 -2.39
CA ILE A 45 3.54 -2.37 -2.98
C ILE A 45 2.70 -1.11 -3.01
N VAL A 46 2.63 -0.36 -1.90
CA VAL A 46 1.85 0.88 -1.82
C VAL A 46 2.40 1.94 -2.78
N SER A 47 3.73 2.06 -2.88
CA SER A 47 4.38 2.96 -3.83
C SER A 47 4.02 2.62 -5.27
N HIS A 48 4.16 1.34 -5.67
CA HIS A 48 3.79 0.87 -7.00
C HIS A 48 2.30 1.11 -7.29
N PHE A 49 1.43 0.77 -6.35
CA PHE A 49 0.00 0.99 -6.50
C PHE A 49 -0.33 2.47 -6.73
N ASN A 50 0.27 3.39 -5.95
CA ASN A 50 0.08 4.82 -6.12
C ASN A 50 0.52 5.34 -7.50
N GLN A 51 1.53 4.71 -8.12
CA GLN A 51 1.98 5.03 -9.47
C GLN A 51 1.07 4.45 -10.56
N LEU A 52 0.41 3.31 -10.29
CA LEU A 52 -0.36 2.54 -11.26
C LEU A 52 -1.87 2.83 -11.23
N VAL A 53 -2.41 3.33 -10.12
CA VAL A 53 -3.85 3.60 -9.98
C VAL A 53 -4.21 4.96 -10.57
N ASN A 54 -5.27 5.00 -11.38
CA ASN A 54 -5.88 6.26 -11.77
C ASN A 54 -6.93 6.65 -10.73
N LYS A 55 -6.63 7.70 -9.96
CA LYS A 55 -7.49 8.13 -8.84
C LYS A 55 -8.90 8.53 -9.28
N ASP A 56 -9.05 9.00 -10.52
CA ASP A 56 -10.31 9.55 -11.03
C ASP A 56 -11.14 8.53 -11.81
N SER A 57 -10.49 7.54 -12.43
CA SER A 57 -11.17 6.60 -13.33
C SER A 57 -11.10 5.13 -12.93
N SER A 58 -10.18 4.74 -12.03
CA SER A 58 -10.13 3.35 -11.55
C SER A 58 -11.34 3.01 -10.68
N VAL A 59 -11.81 1.77 -10.75
CA VAL A 59 -12.90 1.28 -9.89
C VAL A 59 -12.29 0.36 -8.83
N LEU A 60 -12.12 0.88 -7.62
CA LEU A 60 -11.65 0.09 -6.48
C LEU A 60 -12.84 -0.54 -5.75
N LYS A 61 -12.73 -1.83 -5.41
CA LYS A 61 -13.76 -2.58 -4.71
C LYS A 61 -13.17 -3.23 -3.48
N SER A 62 -13.91 -3.21 -2.38
CA SER A 62 -13.56 -3.94 -1.18
C SER A 62 -14.56 -5.06 -0.95
N HIS A 63 -14.08 -6.22 -0.51
CA HIS A 63 -14.94 -7.28 0.00
C HIS A 63 -15.49 -6.98 1.41
N HIS A 64 -14.90 -6.01 2.13
CA HIS A 64 -15.32 -5.63 3.49
C HIS A 64 -16.29 -4.44 3.51
N TYR A 65 -16.13 -3.46 2.62
CA TYR A 65 -16.91 -2.22 2.63
C TYR A 65 -18.07 -2.24 1.62
N GLY A 66 -18.93 -3.26 1.72
CA GLY A 66 -20.18 -3.38 0.94
C GLY A 66 -20.01 -3.62 -0.57
N ASP A 67 -21.12 -3.80 -1.28
CA ASP A 67 -21.15 -4.20 -2.71
C ASP A 67 -20.78 -3.06 -3.70
N GLY A 68 -20.36 -1.90 -3.20
CA GLY A 68 -20.13 -0.69 -4.00
C GLY A 68 -18.66 -0.37 -4.27
N PRO A 69 -18.37 0.48 -5.29
CA PRO A 69 -17.03 1.02 -5.46
C PRO A 69 -16.65 1.94 -4.31
N LEU A 70 -15.37 1.91 -3.94
CA LEU A 70 -14.80 2.80 -2.93
C LEU A 70 -14.64 4.22 -3.47
N ASN A 71 -14.59 5.19 -2.57
CA ASN A 71 -14.02 6.49 -2.90
C ASN A 71 -12.49 6.36 -2.96
N ASN A 72 -11.92 6.41 -4.18
CA ASN A 72 -10.49 6.21 -4.40
C ASN A 72 -9.61 7.21 -3.63
N GLN A 73 -10.02 8.48 -3.55
CA GLN A 73 -9.23 9.52 -2.89
C GLN A 73 -9.15 9.26 -1.38
N VAL A 74 -10.27 8.91 -0.75
CA VAL A 74 -10.33 8.55 0.67
C VAL A 74 -9.51 7.30 0.93
N PHE A 75 -9.71 6.24 0.14
CA PHE A 75 -8.97 4.99 0.27
C PHE A 75 -7.44 5.20 0.17
N ILE A 76 -6.98 5.91 -0.88
CA ILE A 76 -5.55 6.16 -1.08
C ILE A 76 -4.98 7.03 0.04
N LYS A 77 -5.74 8.02 0.51
CA LYS A 77 -5.31 8.84 1.63
C LYS A 77 -5.14 8.01 2.90
N ASP A 78 -6.13 7.20 3.26
CA ASP A 78 -6.09 6.38 4.47
C ASP A 78 -4.96 5.33 4.40
N LEU A 79 -4.75 4.71 3.23
CA LEU A 79 -3.63 3.81 2.98
C LEU A 79 -2.28 4.48 3.23
N ASN A 80 -2.08 5.68 2.68
CA ASN A 80 -0.83 6.43 2.84
C ASN A 80 -0.64 6.95 4.27
N ASP A 81 -1.71 7.36 4.95
CA ASP A 81 -1.65 7.80 6.34
C ASP A 81 -1.24 6.65 7.28
N ILE A 82 -1.78 5.44 7.06
CA ILE A 82 -1.35 4.23 7.78
C ILE A 82 0.12 3.94 7.51
N LEU A 83 0.53 3.93 6.23
CA LEU A 83 1.92 3.67 5.86
C LEU A 83 2.88 4.69 6.51
N ALA A 84 2.51 5.97 6.54
CA ALA A 84 3.30 7.02 7.18
C ALA A 84 3.47 6.77 8.70
N ARG A 85 2.41 6.35 9.39
CA ARG A 85 2.49 5.99 10.82
C ARG A 85 3.38 4.77 11.06
N LEU A 86 3.25 3.72 10.23
CA LEU A 86 4.11 2.53 10.32
C LEU A 86 5.58 2.87 10.03
N THR A 87 5.83 3.71 9.03
CA THR A 87 7.16 4.22 8.67
C THR A 87 7.79 4.97 9.83
N ALA A 88 7.03 5.88 10.45
CA ALA A 88 7.49 6.62 11.62
C ALA A 88 7.79 5.69 12.80
N ALA A 89 6.98 4.65 13.02
CA ALA A 89 7.21 3.68 14.09
C ALA A 89 8.49 2.87 13.88
N VAL A 90 8.71 2.34 12.67
CA VAL A 90 9.90 1.56 12.32
C VAL A 90 11.16 2.42 12.34
N ASN A 91 11.16 3.58 11.68
CA ASN A 91 12.35 4.43 11.58
C ASN A 91 12.77 5.02 12.93
N ASN A 92 11.81 5.42 13.76
CA ASN A 92 12.10 5.99 15.08
C ASN A 92 12.19 4.95 16.19
N LYS A 93 12.06 3.66 15.85
CA LYS A 93 12.03 2.53 16.79
C LYS A 93 11.02 2.71 17.92
N LYS A 94 9.86 3.27 17.59
CA LYS A 94 8.83 3.70 18.55
C LYS A 94 7.46 3.15 18.14
N PRO A 95 7.09 1.93 18.59
CA PRO A 95 5.75 1.39 18.36
C PRO A 95 4.68 2.21 19.10
N TYR A 96 3.43 2.08 18.64
CA TYR A 96 2.26 2.77 19.21
C TYR A 96 1.11 1.79 19.48
N GLN A 97 0.19 2.18 20.36
CA GLN A 97 -0.82 1.27 20.94
C GLN A 97 -1.68 0.55 19.90
N CYS A 98 -2.10 1.25 18.86
CA CYS A 98 -2.98 0.70 17.83
C CYS A 98 -2.24 0.15 16.60
N LEU A 99 -0.92 -0.10 16.70
CA LEU A 99 -0.11 -0.55 15.55
C LEU A 99 -0.63 -1.85 14.94
N PHE A 100 -1.04 -2.82 15.76
CA PHE A 100 -1.65 -4.04 15.23
C PHE A 100 -2.96 -3.77 14.46
N GLY A 101 -3.77 -2.81 14.94
CA GLY A 101 -4.99 -2.39 14.24
C GLY A 101 -4.69 -1.76 12.88
N ASP A 102 -3.67 -0.91 12.81
CA ASP A 102 -3.21 -0.32 11.54
C ASP A 102 -2.68 -1.40 10.57
N VAL A 103 -1.98 -2.43 11.07
CA VAL A 103 -1.57 -3.59 10.26
C VAL A 103 -2.78 -4.38 9.75
N ALA A 104 -3.80 -4.60 10.58
CA ALA A 104 -5.01 -5.31 10.17
C ALA A 104 -5.75 -4.56 9.05
N ILE A 105 -5.97 -3.26 9.20
CA ILE A 105 -6.60 -2.41 8.17
C ILE A 105 -5.76 -2.41 6.89
N LEU A 106 -4.45 -2.29 7.02
CA LEU A 106 -3.54 -2.34 5.87
C LEU A 106 -3.69 -3.65 5.10
N LYS A 107 -3.81 -4.80 5.77
CA LYS A 107 -4.03 -6.10 5.11
C LYS A 107 -5.35 -6.13 4.32
N GLU A 108 -6.41 -5.47 4.81
CA GLU A 108 -7.65 -5.31 4.03
C GLU A 108 -7.42 -4.44 2.79
N TYR A 109 -6.66 -3.36 2.92
CA TYR A 109 -6.35 -2.48 1.79
C TYR A 109 -5.46 -3.16 0.75
N LEU A 110 -4.50 -3.98 1.17
CA LEU A 110 -3.70 -4.80 0.26
C LEU A 110 -4.57 -5.78 -0.55
N GLN A 111 -5.66 -6.30 0.03
CA GLN A 111 -6.62 -7.13 -0.73
C GLN A 111 -7.40 -6.31 -1.78
N VAL A 112 -7.69 -5.03 -1.54
CA VAL A 112 -8.26 -4.13 -2.55
C VAL A 112 -7.27 -3.94 -3.72
N ILE A 113 -5.98 -3.74 -3.41
CA ILE A 113 -4.92 -3.62 -4.42
C ILE A 113 -4.80 -4.92 -5.23
N LEU A 114 -4.83 -6.08 -4.56
CA LEU A 114 -4.83 -7.39 -5.21
C LEU A 114 -5.99 -7.53 -6.20
N GLY A 115 -7.21 -7.18 -5.79
CA GLY A 115 -8.38 -7.20 -6.67
C GLY A 115 -8.24 -6.26 -7.86
N TYR A 116 -7.73 -5.04 -7.63
CA TYR A 116 -7.45 -4.09 -8.71
C TYR A 116 -6.46 -4.66 -9.74
N TYR A 117 -5.30 -5.18 -9.30
CA TYR A 117 -4.29 -5.76 -10.18
C TYR A 117 -4.84 -6.97 -10.96
N GLN A 118 -5.62 -7.84 -10.31
CA GLN A 118 -6.26 -8.96 -10.99
C GLN A 118 -7.18 -8.50 -12.13
N GLU A 119 -8.01 -7.49 -11.90
CA GLU A 119 -8.91 -6.95 -12.93
C GLU A 119 -8.15 -6.27 -14.06
N GLN A 120 -7.11 -5.47 -13.76
CA GLN A 120 -6.26 -4.87 -14.79
C GLN A 120 -5.59 -5.95 -15.67
N LEU A 121 -5.00 -6.97 -15.05
CA LEU A 121 -4.32 -8.04 -15.78
C LEU A 121 -5.28 -8.88 -16.63
N LYS A 122 -6.51 -9.15 -16.15
CA LYS A 122 -7.57 -9.80 -16.93
C LYS A 122 -7.95 -9.00 -18.17
N GLN A 123 -8.01 -7.68 -18.04
CA GLN A 123 -8.29 -6.75 -19.14
C GLN A 123 -7.06 -6.51 -20.04
N LYS A 124 -5.94 -7.19 -19.78
CA LYS A 124 -4.65 -7.02 -20.47
C LYS A 124 -4.04 -5.63 -20.30
N LEU A 125 -4.38 -4.92 -19.22
CA LEU A 125 -3.83 -3.63 -18.87
C LEU A 125 -2.64 -3.74 -17.87
N PRO A 126 -1.77 -2.73 -17.83
CA PRO A 126 -1.60 -1.73 -18.90
C PRO A 126 -1.04 -2.40 -20.15
N ASP A 127 -1.48 -1.92 -21.32
CA ASP A 127 -0.98 -2.39 -22.60
C ASP A 127 0.23 -1.57 -23.01
N ALA A 128 1.42 -2.07 -22.68
CA ALA A 128 2.69 -1.44 -23.05
C ALA A 128 2.84 -1.24 -24.56
N LYS A 129 2.16 -2.05 -25.40
CA LYS A 129 2.22 -1.88 -26.87
C LYS A 129 1.33 -0.74 -27.36
N ALA A 130 0.30 -0.40 -26.59
CA ALA A 130 -0.59 0.72 -26.89
C ALA A 130 -0.05 2.05 -26.35
N TYR A 131 0.97 2.02 -25.48
CA TYR A 131 1.64 3.23 -25.01
C TYR A 131 2.57 3.76 -26.09
N GLU A 132 2.23 4.93 -26.63
CA GLU A 132 3.09 5.67 -27.56
C GLU A 132 3.82 6.77 -26.78
N PRO A 133 5.17 6.70 -26.65
CA PRO A 133 5.93 7.79 -26.05
C PRO A 133 5.88 9.03 -26.94
N SER A 134 6.25 10.20 -26.41
CA SER A 134 6.20 11.42 -27.22
C SER A 134 7.18 11.35 -28.40
N PRO A 135 6.97 12.15 -29.46
CA PRO A 135 7.88 12.18 -30.61
C PRO A 135 9.35 12.49 -30.25
N THR A 136 9.59 13.19 -29.13
CA THR A 136 10.93 13.57 -28.67
C THR A 136 11.59 12.54 -27.76
N PHE A 137 10.87 11.51 -27.32
CA PHE A 137 11.35 10.53 -26.36
C PHE A 137 12.63 9.82 -26.80
N TRP A 138 12.67 9.36 -28.05
CA TRP A 138 13.83 8.63 -28.56
C TRP A 138 15.07 9.51 -28.70
N THR A 139 14.88 10.80 -29.00
CA THR A 139 15.95 11.78 -29.00
C THR A 139 16.50 11.97 -27.59
N LEU A 140 15.62 12.14 -26.59
CA LEU A 140 16.01 12.23 -25.18
C LEU A 140 16.81 10.98 -24.74
N MET A 141 16.29 9.78 -25.02
CA MET A 141 16.96 8.52 -24.68
C MET A 141 18.35 8.39 -25.32
N SER A 142 18.48 8.79 -26.60
CA SER A 142 19.76 8.77 -27.30
C SER A 142 20.75 9.75 -26.66
N SER A 143 20.31 10.96 -26.30
CA SER A 143 21.19 11.96 -25.66
C SER A 143 21.63 11.54 -24.25
N ILE A 144 20.76 10.87 -23.49
CA ILE A 144 21.12 10.28 -22.20
C ILE A 144 22.16 9.18 -22.39
N ALA A 145 21.93 8.23 -23.30
CA ALA A 145 22.84 7.11 -23.55
C ALA A 145 24.24 7.58 -24.01
N ARG A 146 24.31 8.68 -24.77
CA ARG A 146 25.56 9.30 -25.21
C ARG A 146 26.20 10.24 -24.18
N HIS A 147 25.58 10.40 -23.01
CA HIS A 147 26.02 11.34 -21.97
C HIS A 147 26.07 12.80 -22.45
N GLU A 148 25.34 13.14 -23.53
CA GLU A 148 25.22 14.48 -24.08
C GLU A 148 24.25 15.35 -23.26
N LYS A 149 23.38 14.70 -22.47
CA LYS A 149 22.43 15.35 -21.58
C LYS A 149 22.55 14.80 -20.15
N PRO A 150 23.47 15.35 -19.33
CA PRO A 150 23.70 14.89 -17.96
C PRO A 150 22.61 15.35 -16.98
N LEU A 151 21.82 16.36 -17.34
CA LEU A 151 20.73 16.89 -16.53
C LEU A 151 19.41 16.73 -17.30
N ILE A 152 18.45 16.09 -16.63
CA ILE A 152 17.10 15.84 -17.14
C ILE A 152 16.17 16.81 -16.43
N ASP A 153 15.28 17.48 -17.18
CA ASP A 153 14.29 18.35 -16.56
C ASP A 153 13.07 17.58 -16.03
N GLU A 154 12.18 18.27 -15.31
CA GLU A 154 11.01 17.63 -14.69
C GLU A 154 10.08 16.96 -15.71
N LYS A 155 9.89 17.57 -16.87
CA LYS A 155 9.00 17.05 -17.91
C LYS A 155 9.59 15.78 -18.53
N GLU A 156 10.89 15.79 -18.81
CA GLU A 156 11.62 14.65 -19.33
C GLU A 156 11.68 13.50 -18.31
N SER A 157 11.86 13.83 -17.03
CA SER A 157 11.78 12.88 -15.92
C SER A 157 10.40 12.21 -15.87
N GLN A 158 9.33 13.00 -15.98
CA GLN A 158 7.96 12.48 -16.01
C GLN A 158 7.71 11.56 -17.21
N GLU A 159 8.24 11.92 -18.38
CA GLU A 159 8.10 11.12 -19.60
C GLU A 159 8.83 9.78 -19.50
N LEU A 160 10.06 9.78 -18.96
CA LEU A 160 10.82 8.57 -18.65
C LEU A 160 10.07 7.69 -17.65
N ALA A 161 9.54 8.29 -16.58
CA ALA A 161 8.77 7.58 -15.58
C ALA A 161 7.55 6.90 -16.20
N GLN A 162 6.77 7.62 -17.03
CA GLN A 162 5.60 7.05 -17.70
C GLN A 162 5.96 5.89 -18.64
N TYR A 163 7.05 6.02 -19.41
CA TYR A 163 7.53 4.93 -20.26
C TYR A 163 7.90 3.71 -19.42
N VAL A 164 8.74 3.89 -18.38
CA VAL A 164 9.17 2.79 -17.51
C VAL A 164 7.96 2.14 -16.85
N THR A 165 7.05 2.91 -16.25
CA THR A 165 5.84 2.40 -15.61
C THR A 165 5.00 1.57 -16.59
N ASN A 166 4.71 2.06 -17.79
CA ASN A 166 3.90 1.30 -18.75
C ASN A 166 4.57 -0.02 -19.18
N HIS A 167 5.89 -0.03 -19.33
CA HIS A 167 6.65 -1.21 -19.75
C HIS A 167 6.90 -2.23 -18.63
N THR A 168 6.92 -1.82 -17.36
CA THR A 168 7.20 -2.73 -16.22
C THR A 168 5.98 -3.06 -15.38
N ALA A 169 4.89 -2.29 -15.49
CA ALA A 169 3.71 -2.41 -14.64
C ALA A 169 3.14 -3.83 -14.54
N ARG A 170 3.08 -4.59 -15.65
CA ARG A 170 2.52 -5.95 -15.61
C ARG A 170 3.35 -6.90 -14.75
N ASP A 171 4.67 -6.76 -14.78
CA ASP A 171 5.56 -7.60 -13.99
C ASP A 171 5.54 -7.17 -12.52
N VAL A 172 5.55 -5.85 -12.28
CA VAL A 172 5.35 -5.26 -10.94
C VAL A 172 4.03 -5.73 -10.31
N MET A 173 2.92 -5.66 -11.05
CA MET A 173 1.61 -6.12 -10.55
C MET A 173 1.64 -7.60 -10.17
N LYS A 174 2.24 -8.47 -10.98
CA LYS A 174 2.32 -9.91 -10.67
C LYS A 174 3.19 -10.18 -9.44
N GLU A 175 4.32 -9.51 -9.33
CA GLU A 175 5.22 -9.66 -8.20
C GLU A 175 4.56 -9.17 -6.91
N ASP A 176 3.97 -7.96 -6.94
CA ASP A 176 3.22 -7.41 -5.83
C ASP A 176 2.06 -8.34 -5.42
N MET A 177 1.32 -8.95 -6.35
CA MET A 177 0.25 -9.89 -6.02
C MET A 177 0.75 -11.09 -5.18
N GLN A 178 1.95 -11.61 -5.49
CA GLN A 178 2.54 -12.70 -4.71
C GLN A 178 2.93 -12.22 -3.31
N ARG A 179 3.57 -11.05 -3.22
CA ARG A 179 3.96 -10.44 -1.94
C ARG A 179 2.75 -10.09 -1.07
N ILE A 180 1.69 -9.53 -1.66
CA ILE A 180 0.41 -9.25 -0.99
C ILE A 180 -0.15 -10.54 -0.39
N THR A 181 -0.16 -11.64 -1.15
CA THR A 181 -0.65 -12.94 -0.65
C THR A 181 0.13 -13.38 0.58
N ASN A 182 1.46 -13.27 0.56
CA ASN A 182 2.31 -13.62 1.71
C ASN A 182 2.03 -12.73 2.93
N ILE A 183 1.87 -11.42 2.72
CA ILE A 183 1.57 -10.45 3.80
C ILE A 183 0.19 -10.70 4.40
N VAL A 184 -0.83 -10.93 3.56
CA VAL A 184 -2.21 -11.18 4.00
C VAL A 184 -2.29 -12.48 4.84
N MET A 185 -1.52 -13.50 4.46
CA MET A 185 -1.45 -14.77 5.20
C MET A 185 -0.59 -14.70 6.46
N ASN A 186 0.30 -13.70 6.60
CA ASN A 186 1.09 -13.52 7.82
C ASN A 186 0.19 -13.04 8.98
N PRO A 187 0.15 -13.74 10.13
CA PRO A 187 -0.69 -13.34 11.25
C PRO A 187 -0.21 -12.05 11.95
N PHE A 188 1.03 -11.62 11.74
CA PHE A 188 1.69 -10.54 12.49
C PHE A 188 1.63 -10.76 14.01
N MET A 189 1.80 -12.02 14.41
CA MET A 189 1.83 -12.49 15.79
C MET A 189 3.00 -13.45 15.95
N GLU A 190 3.65 -13.43 17.11
CA GLU A 190 4.70 -14.39 17.43
C GLU A 190 4.11 -15.75 17.81
N SER A 191 4.89 -16.83 17.67
CA SER A 191 4.43 -18.16 18.07
C SER A 191 4.46 -18.27 19.58
N HIS A 192 3.31 -18.59 20.17
CA HIS A 192 3.17 -18.76 21.62
C HIS A 192 2.93 -20.22 22.02
N PRO A 193 3.26 -20.61 23.26
CA PRO A 193 2.83 -21.89 23.82
C PRO A 193 1.31 -22.04 23.80
N SER A 194 0.80 -23.28 23.76
CA SER A 194 -0.64 -23.57 23.69
C SER A 194 -1.46 -23.06 24.89
N THR A 195 -0.81 -22.68 25.98
CA THR A 195 -1.44 -22.10 27.19
C THR A 195 -1.57 -20.58 27.15
N PHE A 196 -1.04 -19.93 26.11
CA PHE A 196 -1.04 -18.47 25.98
C PHE A 196 -2.38 -17.94 25.46
N SER A 197 -2.80 -16.78 25.97
CA SER A 197 -3.96 -16.04 25.49
C SER A 197 -3.68 -14.54 25.49
N TYR A 198 -4.14 -13.85 24.44
CA TYR A 198 -4.14 -12.40 24.37
C TYR A 198 -5.28 -11.85 25.26
N CYS A 199 -5.06 -11.84 26.57
CA CYS A 199 -5.93 -11.21 27.56
C CYS A 199 -5.44 -9.81 27.91
#